data_AF-A0A067M8Y7-F1
#
_entry.id   AF-A0A067M8Y7-F1
#
_cell.length_a   1.000
_cell.length_b   1.000
_cell.length_c   1.000
_cell.angle_alpha   90.00
_cell.angle_beta   90.00
_cell.angle_gamma   90.00
#
_symmetry.space_group_name_H-M   'P 1'
#
loop_
_entity.id
_entity.type
_entity.pdbx_description
1 polymer ?
#
loop_
_entity_poly.entity_id
_entity_poly.type
_entity_poly.pdbx_seq_one_letter_code
_entity_poly.pdbx_strand_id
1 'polypeptide(L)'
;MSAILNLHILIDGQQWHILSVPLADIRRLCHRPLKWLRFVAYAICGAEGTISLAGGGLVDYEDTLPQSQGGDYCYTPEGDCHFVDPGVTDERTSLASSRRAPRFRKMLQQRDGFRCLFTGCPTYEAAHIIPHSKGDNYIAALVQNRGRLYGANPSTSRLGIDSLENGLLVNNIMHTDIGKGICAFLKTPNFALATDDIPHVGDTPDTRYTVQFFDDDPFYHNWHNSDAHFRGDGTRQPCSLFFDVVYGASVFNTWAAGDMSRA
;
A
#
# COMPACT_ATOMS: atom_id res chain seq x y z
N MET A 1 -22.29 -3.47 -16.73
CA MET A 1 -20.96 -4.04 -16.41
C MET A 1 -20.00 -2.88 -16.30
N SER A 2 -19.20 -2.80 -15.24
CA SER A 2 -18.15 -1.77 -15.13
C SER A 2 -17.09 -2.05 -16.19
N ALA A 3 -16.53 -1.00 -16.78
CA ALA A 3 -15.29 -1.12 -17.55
C ALA A 3 -14.18 -1.73 -16.67
N ILE A 4 -13.25 -2.45 -17.31
CA ILE A 4 -12.07 -3.07 -16.67
C ILE A 4 -10.82 -2.41 -17.25
N LEU A 5 -9.87 -2.07 -16.39
CA LEU A 5 -8.51 -1.71 -16.80
C LEU A 5 -7.60 -2.92 -16.58
N ASN A 6 -6.93 -3.35 -17.64
CA ASN A 6 -5.92 -4.39 -17.58
C ASN A 6 -4.54 -3.75 -17.50
N LEU A 7 -3.71 -4.23 -16.57
CA LEU A 7 -2.34 -3.79 -16.43
C LEU A 7 -1.38 -4.90 -16.85
N HIS A 8 -0.50 -4.57 -17.77
CA HIS A 8 0.62 -5.38 -18.20
C HIS A 8 1.93 -4.75 -17.71
N ILE A 9 2.95 -5.56 -17.42
CA ILE A 9 4.31 -5.07 -17.17
C ILE A 9 5.22 -5.56 -18.28
N LEU A 10 6.04 -4.66 -18.83
CA LEU A 10 7.06 -4.97 -19.82
C LEU A 10 8.39 -5.27 -19.13
N ILE A 11 8.88 -6.51 -19.20
CA ILE A 11 10.18 -6.94 -18.65
C ILE A 11 10.94 -7.64 -19.76
N ASP A 12 12.17 -7.19 -20.05
CA ASP A 12 13.02 -7.78 -21.09
C ASP A 12 12.34 -7.95 -22.46
N GLY A 13 11.43 -7.02 -22.81
CA GLY A 13 10.66 -7.04 -24.05
C GLY A 13 9.43 -7.96 -24.03
N GLN A 14 9.17 -8.69 -22.94
CA GLN A 14 7.98 -9.51 -22.76
C GLN A 14 6.92 -8.78 -21.92
N GLN A 15 5.67 -8.83 -22.37
CA GLN A 15 4.53 -8.29 -21.63
C GLN A 15 3.91 -9.37 -20.75
N TRP A 16 3.69 -9.02 -19.48
CA TRP A 16 3.07 -9.89 -18.48
C TRP A 16 1.78 -9.26 -17.98
N HIS A 17 0.64 -9.93 -18.17
CA HIS A 17 -0.63 -9.46 -17.64
C HIS A 17 -0.67 -9.69 -16.13
N ILE A 18 -0.75 -8.61 -15.34
CA ILE A 18 -0.67 -8.70 -13.88
C ILE A 18 -1.98 -8.39 -13.16
N LEU A 19 -2.80 -7.45 -13.65
CA LEU A 19 -4.05 -7.06 -12.98
C LEU A 19 -5.19 -6.89 -13.98
N SER A 20 -6.40 -7.18 -13.50
CA SER A 20 -7.65 -6.78 -14.14
C SER A 20 -8.55 -6.14 -13.09
N VAL A 21 -8.63 -4.81 -13.10
CA VAL A 21 -9.31 -4.04 -12.06
C VAL A 21 -10.55 -3.37 -12.63
N PRO A 22 -11.74 -3.56 -12.04
CA PRO A 22 -12.92 -2.76 -12.38
C PRO A 22 -12.65 -1.27 -12.17
N LEU A 23 -12.96 -0.45 -13.16
CA LEU A 23 -12.80 1.02 -13.07
C LEU A 23 -13.61 1.62 -11.92
N ALA A 24 -14.77 1.03 -11.59
CA ALA A 24 -15.57 1.43 -10.44
C ALA A 24 -14.78 1.30 -9.12
N ASP A 25 -14.01 0.24 -8.95
CA ASP A 25 -13.20 0.00 -7.75
C ASP A 25 -12.09 1.05 -7.66
N ILE A 26 -11.37 1.30 -8.76
CA ILE A 26 -10.31 2.32 -8.79
C ILE A 26 -10.86 3.70 -8.43
N ARG A 27 -12.03 4.07 -8.95
CA ARG A 27 -12.64 5.38 -8.69
C ARG A 27 -13.08 5.57 -7.24
N ARG A 28 -13.36 4.48 -6.52
CA ARG A 28 -13.60 4.51 -5.08
C ARG A 28 -12.30 4.80 -4.31
N LEU A 29 -11.17 4.30 -4.83
CA LEU A 29 -9.83 4.46 -4.25
C LEU A 29 -9.13 5.78 -4.63
N CYS A 30 -9.37 6.31 -5.84
CA CYS A 30 -8.61 7.42 -6.40
C CYS A 30 -9.40 8.16 -7.48
N HIS A 31 -9.31 9.49 -7.50
CA HIS A 31 -9.90 10.36 -8.52
C HIS A 31 -9.18 10.30 -9.88
N ARG A 32 -7.92 9.86 -9.89
CA ARG A 32 -7.08 9.73 -11.09
C ARG A 32 -6.69 8.26 -11.33
N PRO A 33 -7.51 7.49 -12.06
CA PRO A 33 -7.30 6.05 -12.22
C PRO A 33 -5.92 5.68 -12.77
N LEU A 34 -5.39 6.47 -13.71
CA LEU A 34 -4.11 6.17 -14.36
C LEU A 34 -2.91 6.50 -13.48
N LYS A 35 -3.00 7.52 -12.60
CA LYS A 35 -2.00 7.72 -11.54
C LYS A 35 -2.02 6.58 -10.53
N TRP A 36 -3.22 6.14 -10.13
CA TRP A 36 -3.36 5.00 -9.22
C TRP A 36 -2.77 3.73 -9.82
N LEU A 37 -3.05 3.46 -11.10
CA LEU A 37 -2.50 2.32 -11.82
C LEU A 37 -0.96 2.38 -11.87
N ARG A 38 -0.40 3.58 -12.10
CA ARG A 38 1.06 3.81 -12.10
C ARG A 38 1.68 3.57 -10.73
N PHE A 39 1.04 4.03 -9.66
CA PHE A 39 1.47 3.79 -8.29
C PHE A 39 1.44 2.29 -7.95
N VAL A 40 0.35 1.60 -8.27
CA VAL A 40 0.21 0.17 -8.02
C VAL A 40 1.26 -0.65 -8.79
N ALA A 41 1.50 -0.31 -10.05
CA ALA A 41 2.55 -0.93 -10.84
C ALA A 41 3.92 -0.75 -10.17
N TYR A 42 4.24 0.46 -9.73
CA TYR A 42 5.45 0.75 -8.94
C TYR A 42 5.53 -0.10 -7.66
N ALA A 43 4.44 -0.16 -6.88
CA ALA A 43 4.38 -0.90 -5.63
C ALA A 43 4.57 -2.41 -5.83
N ILE A 44 4.04 -2.97 -6.92
CA ILE A 44 4.19 -4.37 -7.30
C ILE A 44 5.61 -4.64 -7.84
N CYS A 45 6.09 -3.84 -8.80
CA CYS A 45 7.40 -4.01 -9.45
C CYS A 45 8.57 -3.73 -8.53
N GLY A 46 8.45 -2.76 -7.61
CA GLY A 46 9.58 -2.23 -6.86
C GLY A 46 10.57 -1.46 -7.74
N ALA A 47 10.08 -0.78 -8.78
CA ALA A 47 10.84 0.09 -9.67
C ALA A 47 9.92 1.23 -10.14
N GLU A 48 10.47 2.43 -10.31
CA GLU A 48 9.76 3.57 -10.94
C GLU A 48 9.54 3.29 -12.43
N GLY A 49 8.65 4.05 -13.07
CA GLY A 49 8.32 3.81 -14.48
C GLY A 49 7.11 4.60 -14.97
N THR A 50 6.69 4.26 -16.19
CA THR A 50 5.61 4.94 -16.92
C THR A 50 4.59 3.97 -17.48
N ILE A 51 3.35 4.45 -17.63
CA ILE A 51 2.26 3.73 -18.29
C ILE A 51 2.08 4.24 -19.72
N SER A 52 1.81 3.32 -20.63
CA SER A 52 1.37 3.56 -22.01
C SER A 52 0.13 2.73 -22.32
N LEU A 53 -0.59 3.08 -23.38
CA LEU A 53 -1.63 2.21 -23.95
C LEU A 53 -0.99 0.96 -24.57
N ALA A 54 -1.68 -0.17 -24.56
CA ALA A 54 -1.26 -1.35 -25.32
C ALA A 54 -1.14 -0.98 -26.81
N GLY A 55 0.11 -0.88 -27.30
CA GLY A 55 0.43 -0.32 -28.62
C GLY A 55 1.36 0.91 -28.58
N GLY A 56 1.75 1.39 -27.40
CA GLY A 56 2.79 2.43 -27.22
C GLY A 56 2.27 3.86 -27.22
N GLY A 57 0.96 4.07 -27.09
CA GLY A 57 0.37 5.42 -26.99
C GLY A 57 0.66 6.08 -25.65
N LEU A 58 0.91 7.39 -25.65
CA LEU A 58 1.03 8.19 -24.43
C LEU A 58 -0.30 8.24 -23.67
N VAL A 59 -0.20 8.34 -22.34
CA VAL A 59 -1.35 8.43 -21.43
C VAL A 59 -1.34 9.78 -20.74
N ASP A 60 -2.52 10.40 -20.63
CA ASP A 60 -2.74 11.57 -19.78
C ASP A 60 -3.09 11.10 -18.36
N TYR A 61 -2.19 11.33 -17.41
CA TYR A 61 -2.39 10.94 -16.01
C TYR A 61 -3.44 11.78 -15.29
N GLU A 62 -3.79 12.95 -15.81
CA GLU A 62 -4.88 13.76 -15.28
C GLU A 62 -6.25 13.30 -15.79
N ASP A 63 -6.33 12.32 -16.69
CA ASP A 63 -7.62 11.80 -17.15
C ASP A 63 -8.35 11.06 -16.00
N THR A 64 -9.64 11.38 -15.84
CA THR A 64 -10.53 10.72 -14.87
C THR A 64 -11.20 9.46 -15.44
N LEU A 65 -11.01 9.21 -16.76
CA LEU A 65 -11.58 8.16 -17.61
C LEU A 65 -13.11 8.05 -17.49
N PRO A 66 -13.91 8.13 -18.57
CA PRO A 66 -15.35 7.83 -18.55
C PRO A 66 -15.66 6.43 -17.97
N GLN A 67 -16.85 6.24 -17.37
CA GLN A 67 -17.21 4.98 -16.69
C GLN A 67 -17.21 3.75 -17.63
N SER A 68 -17.45 3.98 -18.91
CA SER A 68 -17.46 2.98 -19.97
C SER A 68 -16.09 2.73 -20.59
N GLN A 69 -15.05 3.49 -20.21
CA GLN A 69 -13.73 3.41 -20.83
C GLN A 69 -12.86 2.39 -20.07
N GLY A 70 -12.81 1.18 -20.62
CA GLY A 70 -11.83 0.17 -20.26
C GLY A 70 -10.60 0.25 -21.16
N GLY A 71 -9.58 -0.54 -20.88
CA GLY A 71 -8.42 -0.62 -21.76
C GLY A 71 -7.27 -1.44 -21.21
N ASP A 72 -6.35 -1.77 -22.10
CA ASP A 72 -5.09 -2.42 -21.79
C ASP A 72 -3.98 -1.38 -21.69
N TYR A 73 -3.29 -1.38 -20.55
CA TYR A 73 -2.22 -0.46 -20.21
C TYR A 73 -0.95 -1.25 -19.95
N CYS A 74 0.18 -0.73 -20.40
CA CYS A 74 1.49 -1.35 -20.24
C CYS A 74 2.39 -0.45 -19.39
N TYR A 75 2.89 -0.99 -18.29
CA TYR A 75 3.88 -0.36 -17.42
C TYR A 75 5.29 -0.76 -17.84
N THR A 76 6.13 0.24 -18.09
CA THR A 76 7.54 0.07 -18.40
C THR A 76 8.37 0.54 -17.20
N PRO A 77 8.98 -0.40 -16.45
CA PRO A 77 9.85 -0.05 -15.33
C PRO A 77 11.18 0.56 -15.81
N GLU A 78 11.67 1.54 -15.05
CA GLU A 78 12.96 2.19 -15.20
C GLU A 78 13.96 1.57 -14.21
N GLY A 79 14.55 0.43 -14.61
CA GLY A 79 15.56 -0.29 -13.84
C GLY A 79 15.09 -1.66 -13.35
N ASP A 80 15.87 -2.24 -12.44
CA ASP A 80 15.63 -3.61 -11.97
C ASP A 80 14.34 -3.72 -11.15
N CYS A 81 13.48 -4.65 -11.54
CA CYS A 81 12.28 -5.01 -10.78
C CYS A 81 12.64 -5.91 -9.61
N HIS A 82 12.13 -5.56 -8.43
CA HIS A 82 12.16 -6.38 -7.24
C HIS A 82 10.73 -6.64 -6.81
N PHE A 83 10.07 -7.60 -7.46
CA PHE A 83 8.64 -7.87 -7.29
C PHE A 83 8.22 -8.07 -5.83
N VAL A 84 6.97 -7.70 -5.55
CA VAL A 84 6.39 -7.83 -4.22
C VAL A 84 6.17 -9.30 -3.90
N ASP A 85 6.41 -9.69 -2.66
CA ASP A 85 6.01 -10.99 -2.11
C ASP A 85 4.49 -10.99 -1.90
N PRO A 86 3.70 -11.76 -2.69
CA PRO A 86 2.25 -11.81 -2.54
C PRO A 86 1.82 -12.29 -1.14
N GLY A 87 2.66 -13.13 -0.52
CA GLY A 87 2.45 -13.65 0.83
C GLY A 87 2.98 -12.73 1.93
N VAL A 88 3.31 -11.46 1.67
CA VAL A 88 3.84 -10.55 2.71
C VAL A 88 2.89 -10.39 3.89
N THR A 89 1.58 -10.50 3.66
CA THR A 89 0.55 -10.41 4.71
C THR A 89 0.21 -11.74 5.38
N ASP A 90 0.75 -12.86 4.88
CA ASP A 90 0.48 -14.20 5.40
C ASP A 90 0.99 -14.37 6.84
N GLU A 91 0.43 -15.37 7.52
CA GLU A 91 0.89 -15.84 8.84
C GLU A 91 0.83 -14.77 9.94
N ARG A 92 -0.08 -13.79 9.82
CA ARG A 92 -0.36 -12.81 10.87
C ARG A 92 -1.04 -13.50 12.06
N THR A 93 -0.26 -14.22 12.86
CA THR A 93 -0.73 -14.80 14.11
C THR A 93 -0.97 -13.67 15.11
N SER A 94 -2.21 -13.55 15.57
CA SER A 94 -2.68 -12.53 16.52
C SER A 94 -2.08 -12.65 17.93
N LEU A 95 -1.04 -13.47 18.12
CA LEU A 95 -0.51 -13.87 19.42
C LEU A 95 1.02 -13.91 19.43
N ALA A 96 1.69 -12.81 19.06
CA ALA A 96 3.11 -12.68 19.36
C ALA A 96 3.29 -12.38 20.87
N SER A 97 3.24 -13.43 21.70
CA SER A 97 3.57 -13.43 23.14
C SER A 97 5.07 -13.25 23.41
N SER A 98 5.76 -12.44 22.59
CA SER A 98 7.18 -12.16 22.75
C SER A 98 7.39 -11.11 23.85
N ARG A 99 8.46 -11.24 24.64
CA ARG A 99 8.85 -10.24 25.66
C ARG A 99 9.13 -8.85 25.08
N ARG A 100 9.21 -8.69 23.74
CA ARG A 100 9.41 -7.41 23.03
C ARG A 100 8.10 -6.68 22.73
N ALA A 101 6.97 -7.41 22.65
CA ALA A 101 5.65 -6.85 22.39
C ALA A 101 5.23 -5.72 23.35
N PRO A 102 5.52 -5.77 24.67
CA PRO A 102 5.17 -4.67 25.58
C PRO A 102 5.92 -3.37 25.27
N ARG A 103 7.19 -3.45 24.87
CA ARG A 103 7.99 -2.25 24.54
C ARG A 103 7.52 -1.64 23.24
N PHE A 104 7.32 -2.45 22.20
CA PHE A 104 6.79 -2.00 20.91
C PHE A 104 5.47 -1.26 21.07
N ARG A 105 4.49 -1.89 21.75
CA ARG A 105 3.20 -1.28 22.05
C ARG A 105 3.33 0.04 22.80
N LYS A 106 4.19 0.11 23.83
CA LYS A 106 4.38 1.34 24.61
C LYS A 106 4.95 2.48 23.76
N MET A 107 5.88 2.19 22.86
CA MET A 107 6.44 3.21 21.97
C MET A 107 5.38 3.71 20.98
N LEU A 108 4.55 2.82 20.42
CA LEU A 108 3.43 3.22 19.55
C LEU A 108 2.39 4.05 20.32
N GLN A 109 2.05 3.68 21.55
CA GLN A 109 1.15 4.46 22.39
C GLN A 109 1.63 5.90 22.60
N GLN A 110 2.94 6.09 22.79
CA GLN A 110 3.53 7.42 22.93
C GLN A 110 3.43 8.24 21.64
N ARG A 111 3.65 7.62 20.47
CA ARG A 111 3.56 8.29 19.16
C ARG A 111 2.11 8.58 18.73
N ASP A 112 1.22 7.61 18.92
CA ASP A 112 -0.13 7.59 18.35
C ASP A 112 -1.17 8.16 19.32
N GLY A 113 -0.83 8.30 20.60
CA GLY A 113 -1.67 8.94 21.62
C GLY A 113 -2.82 8.06 22.10
N PHE A 114 -2.52 6.78 22.39
CA PHE A 114 -3.41 5.82 23.08
C PHE A 114 -4.80 5.66 22.45
N ARG A 115 -4.90 5.63 21.11
CA ARG A 115 -6.14 5.36 20.39
C ARG A 115 -5.85 4.77 19.01
N CYS A 116 -6.85 4.18 18.38
CA CYS A 116 -6.77 3.80 16.97
C CYS A 116 -6.55 5.05 16.11
N LEU A 117 -5.55 5.00 15.24
CA LEU A 117 -5.15 6.13 14.39
C LEU A 117 -6.25 6.59 13.44
N PHE A 118 -7.07 5.67 12.93
CA PHE A 118 -8.06 5.96 11.89
C PHE A 118 -9.47 6.20 12.45
N THR A 119 -9.81 5.61 13.59
CA THR A 119 -11.17 5.71 14.16
C THR A 119 -11.24 6.56 15.43
N GLY A 120 -10.10 6.91 16.02
CA GLY A 120 -10.04 7.60 17.31
C GLY A 120 -10.49 6.75 18.51
N CYS A 121 -10.90 5.50 18.30
CA CYS A 121 -11.40 4.60 19.34
C CYS A 121 -10.33 4.33 20.42
N PRO A 122 -10.66 4.36 21.72
CA PRO A 122 -9.72 4.06 22.80
C PRO A 122 -9.33 2.57 22.88
N THR A 123 -10.05 1.69 22.17
CA THR A 123 -9.73 0.27 22.09
C THR A 123 -8.85 0.00 20.86
N TYR A 124 -7.62 -0.44 21.10
CA TYR A 124 -6.61 -0.60 20.06
C TYR A 124 -5.61 -1.73 20.33
N GLU A 125 -5.00 -2.17 19.25
CA GLU A 125 -3.91 -3.13 19.16
C GLU A 125 -2.70 -2.49 18.48
N ALA A 126 -1.51 -2.92 18.90
CA ALA A 126 -0.28 -2.58 18.21
C ALA A 126 -0.11 -3.57 17.07
N ALA A 127 -0.35 -3.10 15.84
CA ALA A 127 -0.20 -3.89 14.64
C ALA A 127 1.12 -3.55 13.96
N HIS A 128 1.84 -4.58 13.52
CA HIS A 128 2.94 -4.41 12.59
C HIS A 128 2.43 -4.27 11.17
N ILE A 129 3.01 -3.41 10.33
CA ILE A 129 2.63 -3.26 8.92
C ILE A 129 3.08 -4.50 8.15
N ILE A 130 4.38 -4.80 8.19
CA ILE A 130 4.95 -6.11 7.83
C ILE A 130 4.80 -7.04 9.04
N PRO A 131 4.11 -8.20 8.92
CA PRO A 131 3.83 -9.09 10.04
C PRO A 131 5.09 -9.48 10.82
N HIS A 132 4.99 -9.48 12.15
CA HIS A 132 6.11 -9.82 13.04
C HIS A 132 6.72 -11.21 12.74
N SER A 133 5.92 -12.15 12.22
CA SER A 133 6.37 -13.49 11.80
C SER A 133 7.44 -13.48 10.71
N LYS A 134 7.48 -12.45 9.85
CA LYS A 134 8.48 -12.33 8.78
C LYS A 134 9.90 -12.06 9.32
N GLY A 135 9.99 -11.43 10.50
CA GLY A 135 11.26 -11.20 11.19
C GLY A 135 12.20 -10.17 10.55
N ASP A 136 13.32 -9.90 11.22
CA ASP A 136 14.28 -8.86 10.82
C ASP A 136 14.98 -9.14 9.48
N ASN A 137 15.24 -10.41 9.15
CA ASN A 137 15.88 -10.78 7.89
C ASN A 137 15.04 -10.39 6.68
N TYR A 138 13.71 -10.50 6.79
CA TYR A 138 12.80 -10.08 5.74
C TYR A 138 12.84 -8.56 5.54
N ILE A 139 12.84 -7.80 6.63
CA ILE A 139 12.99 -6.34 6.58
C ILE A 139 14.32 -5.95 5.94
N ALA A 140 15.42 -6.63 6.30
CA ALA A 140 16.73 -6.38 5.72
C ALA A 140 16.74 -6.63 4.20
N ALA A 141 16.11 -7.72 3.73
CA ALA A 141 15.97 -8.01 2.31
C ALA A 141 15.13 -6.95 1.57
N LEU A 142 14.03 -6.50 2.16
CA LEU A 142 13.21 -5.41 1.60
C LEU A 142 14.03 -4.12 1.46
N VAL A 143 14.78 -3.74 2.49
CA VAL A 143 15.63 -2.53 2.45
C VAL A 143 16.76 -2.70 1.44
N GLN A 144 17.37 -3.87 1.34
CA GLN A 144 18.41 -4.16 0.36
C GLN A 144 17.92 -3.98 -1.08
N ASN A 145 16.73 -4.50 -1.39
CA ASN A 145 16.21 -4.52 -2.76
C ASN A 145 15.51 -3.21 -3.13
N ARG A 146 14.70 -2.64 -2.23
CA ARG A 146 13.83 -1.49 -2.53
C ARG A 146 14.20 -0.22 -1.79
N GLY A 147 15.09 -0.27 -0.79
CA GLY A 147 15.38 0.86 0.09
C GLY A 147 15.85 2.12 -0.63
N ARG A 148 16.56 1.99 -1.75
CA ARG A 148 17.02 3.11 -2.59
C ARG A 148 15.88 4.04 -3.03
N LEU A 149 14.70 3.49 -3.31
CA LEU A 149 13.51 4.24 -3.75
C LEU A 149 12.93 5.13 -2.65
N TYR A 150 13.32 4.85 -1.39
CA TYR A 150 12.79 5.51 -0.19
C TYR A 150 13.88 6.27 0.58
N GLY A 151 15.06 6.44 -0.01
CA GLY A 151 16.22 7.03 0.67
C GLY A 151 16.75 6.20 1.84
N ALA A 152 16.37 4.93 1.94
CA ALA A 152 16.84 4.00 2.97
C ALA A 152 18.12 3.30 2.49
N ASN A 153 19.22 3.49 3.21
CA ASN A 153 20.49 2.83 2.89
C ASN A 153 20.60 1.50 3.67
N PRO A 154 20.83 0.35 3.01
CA PRO A 154 20.94 -0.95 3.68
C PRO A 154 22.02 -1.01 4.77
N SER A 155 23.11 -0.25 4.63
CA SER A 155 24.22 -0.29 5.59
C SER A 155 23.99 0.58 6.84
N THR A 156 23.05 1.53 6.80
CA THR A 156 22.78 2.45 7.92
C THR A 156 21.34 2.40 8.41
N SER A 157 20.46 1.69 7.71
CA SER A 157 19.05 1.54 8.07
C SER A 157 18.91 0.91 9.45
N ARG A 158 18.09 1.53 10.29
CA ARG A 158 17.69 1.02 11.60
C ARG A 158 16.29 0.39 11.57
N LEU A 159 15.75 0.18 10.38
CA LEU A 159 14.49 -0.50 10.19
C LEU A 159 14.62 -1.95 10.63
N GLY A 160 13.64 -2.42 11.37
CA GLY A 160 13.58 -3.77 11.90
C GLY A 160 12.13 -4.12 12.19
N ILE A 161 11.89 -5.38 12.53
CA ILE A 161 10.53 -5.88 12.68
C ILE A 161 9.78 -5.16 13.80
N ASP A 162 10.44 -4.87 14.91
CA ASP A 162 9.90 -4.11 16.06
C ASP A 162 10.18 -2.59 15.99
N SER A 163 10.56 -2.05 14.82
CA SER A 163 10.80 -0.62 14.67
C SER A 163 9.47 0.15 14.61
N LEU A 164 9.47 1.40 15.10
CA LEU A 164 8.26 2.24 15.12
C LEU A 164 7.70 2.46 13.71
N GLU A 165 8.58 2.52 12.73
CA GLU A 165 8.27 2.70 11.32
C GLU A 165 7.51 1.48 10.73
N ASN A 166 7.59 0.31 11.38
CA ASN A 166 6.80 -0.88 11.04
C ASN A 166 5.52 -1.03 11.89
N GLY A 167 5.11 -0.02 12.66
CA GLY A 167 4.02 -0.17 13.63
C GLY A 167 2.93 0.88 13.55
N LEU A 168 1.71 0.50 13.92
CA LEU A 168 0.52 1.35 14.03
C LEU A 168 -0.36 0.94 15.21
N LEU A 169 -1.04 1.89 15.84
CA LEU A 169 -2.22 1.60 16.67
C LEU A 169 -3.50 1.56 15.83
N VAL A 170 -4.12 0.39 15.74
CA VAL A 170 -5.38 0.15 15.00
C VAL A 170 -6.41 -0.54 15.89
N ASN A 171 -7.70 -0.48 15.55
CA ASN A 171 -8.68 -1.31 16.24
C ASN A 171 -8.55 -2.78 15.82
N ASN A 172 -9.17 -3.69 16.58
CA ASN A 172 -9.07 -5.15 16.34
C ASN A 172 -9.65 -5.60 14.99
N ILE A 173 -10.69 -4.91 14.50
CA ILE A 173 -11.31 -5.19 13.20
C ILE A 173 -10.30 -4.88 12.09
N MET A 174 -9.75 -3.65 12.08
CA MET A 174 -8.71 -3.24 11.14
C MET A 174 -7.48 -4.14 11.24
N HIS A 175 -7.03 -4.49 12.45
CA HIS A 175 -5.89 -5.41 12.58
C HIS A 175 -6.13 -6.74 11.87
N THR A 176 -7.34 -7.29 12.00
CA THR A 176 -7.77 -8.51 11.31
C THR A 176 -7.82 -8.30 9.80
N ASP A 177 -8.40 -7.20 9.34
CA ASP A 177 -8.64 -6.92 7.92
C ASP A 177 -7.34 -6.65 7.14
N ILE A 178 -6.37 -5.96 7.75
CA ILE A 178 -5.04 -5.80 7.17
C ILE A 178 -4.36 -7.19 7.05
N GLY A 179 -4.60 -8.10 8.00
CA GLY A 179 -4.05 -9.46 7.97
C GLY A 179 -4.68 -10.35 6.89
N LYS A 180 -5.87 -9.98 6.41
CA LYS A 180 -6.56 -10.65 5.30
C LYS A 180 -6.35 -9.96 3.96
N GLY A 181 -5.58 -8.86 3.92
CA GLY A 181 -5.44 -8.04 2.71
C GLY A 181 -6.72 -7.33 2.27
N ILE A 182 -7.74 -7.23 3.15
CA ILE A 182 -9.02 -6.53 2.84
C ILE A 182 -8.79 -5.02 2.76
N CYS A 183 -7.84 -4.51 3.53
CA CYS A 183 -7.42 -3.12 3.50
C CYS A 183 -5.91 -2.97 3.59
N ALA A 184 -5.42 -1.84 3.09
CA ALA A 184 -4.04 -1.42 3.22
C ALA A 184 -3.98 0.08 3.51
N PHE A 185 -2.78 0.56 3.81
CA PHE A 185 -2.51 1.96 4.08
C PHE A 185 -1.73 2.56 2.92
N LEU A 186 -2.10 3.78 2.56
CA LEU A 186 -1.48 4.54 1.50
C LEU A 186 -0.92 5.83 2.09
N LYS A 187 0.35 6.12 1.81
CA LYS A 187 0.91 7.45 2.07
C LYS A 187 0.86 8.28 0.79
N THR A 188 0.39 9.52 0.90
CA THR A 188 0.47 10.53 -0.17
C THR A 188 1.04 11.84 0.38
N PRO A 189 1.81 12.63 -0.42
CA PRO A 189 2.20 12.30 -1.78
C PRO A 189 3.21 11.14 -1.82
N ASN A 190 3.21 10.42 -2.94
CA ASN A 190 4.19 9.38 -3.26
C ASN A 190 4.65 9.54 -4.72
N PHE A 191 5.32 8.53 -5.26
CA PHE A 191 5.89 8.55 -6.62
C PHE A 191 4.89 9.00 -7.71
N ALA A 192 3.61 8.62 -7.61
CA ALA A 192 2.62 8.88 -8.66
C ALA A 192 1.36 9.61 -8.18
N LEU A 193 1.05 9.58 -6.88
CA LEU A 193 -0.18 10.14 -6.33
C LEU A 193 0.12 11.37 -5.46
N ALA A 194 -0.63 12.44 -5.70
CA ALA A 194 -0.75 13.59 -4.81
C ALA A 194 -1.83 13.34 -3.74
N THR A 195 -1.93 14.22 -2.75
CA THR A 195 -2.88 14.06 -1.63
C THR A 195 -4.33 14.31 -2.03
N ASP A 196 -4.55 15.12 -3.07
CA ASP A 196 -5.85 15.47 -3.66
C ASP A 196 -6.35 14.43 -4.68
N ASP A 197 -5.47 13.54 -5.15
CA ASP A 197 -5.87 12.39 -5.96
C ASP A 197 -6.71 11.38 -5.15
N ILE A 198 -6.62 11.40 -3.80
CA ILE A 198 -7.34 10.48 -2.91
C ILE A 198 -8.59 11.16 -2.32
N PRO A 199 -9.78 10.53 -2.36
CA PRO A 199 -10.99 11.13 -1.80
C PRO A 199 -10.81 11.59 -0.35
N HIS A 200 -11.35 12.77 -0.04
CA HIS A 200 -11.26 13.39 1.29
C HIS A 200 -12.44 14.33 1.53
N VAL A 201 -12.74 14.61 2.80
CA VAL A 201 -13.73 15.59 3.22
C VAL A 201 -13.02 16.72 3.97
N GLY A 202 -13.01 17.92 3.39
CA GLY A 202 -12.39 19.11 3.97
C GLY A 202 -11.09 19.51 3.27
N ASP A 203 -10.27 20.31 3.95
CA ASP A 203 -8.98 20.76 3.43
C ASP A 203 -7.97 19.62 3.45
N THR A 204 -7.37 19.36 2.29
CA THR A 204 -6.39 18.27 2.12
C THR A 204 -5.04 18.64 2.75
N PRO A 205 -4.52 17.87 3.73
CA PRO A 205 -3.19 18.09 4.27
C PRO A 205 -2.06 17.86 3.26
N ASP A 206 -0.89 18.45 3.50
CA ASP A 206 0.32 18.24 2.68
C ASP A 206 0.83 16.79 2.68
N THR A 207 0.48 16.00 3.70
CA THR A 207 0.79 14.57 3.77
C THR A 207 -0.35 13.84 4.45
N ARG A 208 -0.77 12.73 3.83
CA ARG A 208 -1.85 11.88 4.31
C ARG A 208 -1.37 10.44 4.44
N TYR A 209 -1.95 9.76 5.41
CA TYR A 209 -1.78 8.34 5.66
C TYR A 209 -3.17 7.76 5.73
N THR A 210 -3.62 7.19 4.62
CA THR A 210 -5.03 6.90 4.40
C THR A 210 -5.25 5.39 4.44
N VAL A 211 -6.31 4.94 5.11
CA VAL A 211 -6.74 3.53 5.02
C VAL A 211 -7.68 3.35 3.84
N GLN A 212 -7.41 2.34 3.02
CA GLN A 212 -8.23 1.99 1.86
C GLN A 212 -8.67 0.54 1.93
N PHE A 213 -9.94 0.30 1.67
CA PHE A 213 -10.57 -1.01 1.66
C PHE A 213 -10.76 -1.41 0.21
N PHE A 214 -10.35 -2.61 -0.17
CA PHE A 214 -10.45 -3.08 -1.55
C PHE A 214 -11.80 -3.70 -1.86
N ASP A 215 -12.54 -4.12 -0.83
CA ASP A 215 -13.96 -4.49 -0.90
C ASP A 215 -14.86 -3.23 -0.84
N ASP A 216 -16.03 -3.27 -1.48
CA ASP A 216 -17.09 -2.26 -1.44
C ASP A 216 -18.19 -2.60 -0.40
N ASP A 217 -17.89 -3.47 0.57
CA ASP A 217 -18.81 -3.76 1.67
C ASP A 217 -19.23 -2.47 2.41
N PRO A 218 -20.54 -2.17 2.52
CA PRO A 218 -21.07 -1.01 3.22
C PRO A 218 -20.58 -0.85 4.66
N PHE A 219 -20.18 -1.94 5.31
CA PHE A 219 -19.58 -1.92 6.63
C PHE A 219 -18.36 -1.00 6.72
N TYR A 220 -17.58 -0.90 5.64
CA TYR A 220 -16.33 -0.13 5.61
C TYR A 220 -16.48 1.32 5.14
N HIS A 221 -17.64 1.73 4.63
CA HIS A 221 -17.84 3.04 3.99
C HIS A 221 -17.43 4.22 4.89
N ASN A 222 -17.66 4.11 6.21
CA ASN A 222 -17.31 5.18 7.16
C ASN A 222 -15.81 5.27 7.47
N TRP A 223 -15.03 4.23 7.19
CA TRP A 223 -13.58 4.21 7.43
C TRP A 223 -12.79 4.31 6.14
N HIS A 224 -13.43 4.06 5.00
CA HIS A 224 -12.79 4.16 3.71
C HIS A 224 -12.29 5.58 3.46
N ASN A 225 -11.03 5.69 3.01
CA ASN A 225 -10.33 6.96 2.79
C ASN A 225 -10.18 7.84 4.05
N SER A 226 -10.30 7.26 5.25
CA SER A 226 -10.00 7.96 6.51
C SER A 226 -8.49 8.11 6.72
N ASP A 227 -8.08 9.26 7.23
CA ASP A 227 -6.68 9.58 7.48
C ASP A 227 -6.25 9.24 8.91
N ALA A 228 -4.99 8.85 9.08
CA ALA A 228 -4.40 8.58 10.38
C ALA A 228 -4.19 9.88 11.17
N HIS A 229 -4.60 9.88 12.44
CA HIS A 229 -4.46 11.03 13.34
C HIS A 229 -3.28 10.86 14.32
N PHE A 230 -2.06 11.02 13.82
CA PHE A 230 -0.86 11.03 14.67
C PHE A 230 -0.88 12.22 15.66
N ARG A 231 -0.36 12.02 16.88
CA ARG A 231 -0.23 13.09 17.90
C ARG A 231 1.20 13.51 18.20
N GLY A 232 2.18 12.76 17.71
CA GLY A 232 3.61 13.06 17.90
C GLY A 232 4.08 14.27 17.09
N ASP A 233 5.34 14.63 17.33
CA ASP A 233 6.10 15.69 16.64
C ASP A 233 6.48 15.36 15.18
N GLY A 234 5.93 14.28 14.62
CA GLY A 234 6.29 13.79 13.28
C GLY A 234 7.55 12.91 13.23
N THR A 235 8.24 12.66 14.36
CA THR A 235 9.41 11.78 14.36
C THR A 235 9.01 10.30 14.24
N ARG A 236 9.71 9.55 13.37
CA ARG A 236 9.54 8.10 13.15
C ARG A 236 8.12 7.67 12.79
N GLN A 237 7.55 8.36 11.80
CA GLN A 237 6.35 7.93 11.10
C GLN A 237 6.56 6.58 10.42
N PRO A 238 5.48 5.83 10.14
CA PRO A 238 5.55 4.62 9.34
C PRO A 238 6.36 4.78 8.05
N CYS A 239 7.15 3.76 7.71
CA CYS A 239 7.98 3.79 6.51
C CYS A 239 7.12 3.61 5.25
N SER A 240 7.29 4.50 4.26
CA SER A 240 6.61 4.38 2.96
C SER A 240 6.89 3.03 2.29
N LEU A 241 8.12 2.50 2.40
CA LEU A 241 8.48 1.19 1.87
C LEU A 241 7.52 0.08 2.35
N PHE A 242 7.18 0.07 3.64
CA PHE A 242 6.32 -0.96 4.21
C PHE A 242 4.87 -0.79 3.76
N PHE A 243 4.39 0.45 3.65
CA PHE A 243 3.07 0.71 3.10
C PHE A 243 2.95 0.29 1.66
N ASP A 244 3.87 0.70 0.80
CA ASP A 244 3.79 0.39 -0.62
C ASP A 244 3.94 -1.11 -0.88
N VAL A 245 4.80 -1.81 -0.15
CA VAL A 245 4.91 -3.28 -0.22
C VAL A 245 3.59 -3.96 0.15
N VAL A 246 2.99 -3.60 1.28
CA VAL A 246 1.72 -4.21 1.72
C VAL A 246 0.56 -3.82 0.81
N TYR A 247 0.52 -2.56 0.34
CA TYR A 247 -0.50 -2.07 -0.58
C TYR A 247 -0.41 -2.80 -1.92
N GLY A 248 0.78 -2.88 -2.51
CA GLY A 248 1.03 -3.60 -3.76
C GLY A 248 0.66 -5.08 -3.67
N ALA A 249 1.04 -5.76 -2.59
CA ALA A 249 0.66 -7.16 -2.37
C ALA A 249 -0.85 -7.35 -2.21
N SER A 250 -1.52 -6.46 -1.48
CA SER A 250 -2.97 -6.56 -1.25
C SER A 250 -3.75 -6.31 -2.54
N VAL A 251 -3.34 -5.33 -3.35
CA VAL A 251 -3.91 -5.07 -4.67
C VAL A 251 -3.67 -6.26 -5.61
N PHE A 252 -2.45 -6.81 -5.61
CA PHE A 252 -2.12 -8.00 -6.40
C PHE A 252 -3.00 -9.19 -6.00
N ASN A 253 -3.11 -9.50 -4.71
CA ASN A 253 -3.96 -10.61 -4.25
C ASN A 253 -5.45 -10.40 -4.54
N THR A 254 -5.91 -9.16 -4.63
CA THR A 254 -7.32 -8.84 -4.91
C THR A 254 -7.66 -8.97 -6.39
N TRP A 255 -6.79 -8.49 -7.28
CA TRP A 255 -7.10 -8.35 -8.71
C TRP A 255 -6.09 -9.01 -9.66
N ALA A 256 -5.23 -9.91 -9.17
CA ALA A 256 -4.28 -10.64 -10.00
C ALA A 256 -4.98 -11.34 -11.16
N ALA A 257 -4.46 -11.12 -12.36
CA ALA A 257 -4.83 -11.89 -13.53
C ALA A 257 -4.03 -13.20 -13.56
N GLY A 258 -4.62 -14.26 -14.12
CA GLY A 258 -4.19 -15.66 -13.94
C GLY A 258 -2.74 -15.99 -14.31
N ASP A 259 -2.03 -15.15 -15.08
CA ASP A 259 -0.70 -15.45 -15.62
C ASP A 259 0.43 -15.41 -14.57
N MET A 260 0.27 -14.67 -13.46
CA MET A 260 1.29 -14.55 -12.40
C MET A 260 0.89 -15.22 -11.07
N SER A 261 -0.25 -15.91 -11.03
CA SER A 261 -0.70 -16.68 -9.84
C SER A 261 0.09 -17.98 -9.59
N ARG A 262 1.13 -18.25 -10.40
CA ARG A 262 1.85 -19.53 -10.44
C ARG A 262 3.39 -19.42 -10.52
N ALA A 263 3.96 -18.23 -10.30
CA ALA A 263 5.41 -18.02 -10.29
C ALA A 263 5.96 -18.00 -8.86
#